data_AF-A0A970WMI7-F1
#
_entry.id   AF-A0A970WMI7-F1
#
_cell.length_a   1.000
_cell.length_b   1.000
_cell.length_c   1.000
_cell.angle_alpha   90.00
_cell.angle_beta   90.00
_cell.angle_gamma   90.00
#
_symmetry.space_group_name_H-M   'P 1'
#
loop_
_entity.id
_entity.type
_entity.pdbx_description
1 polymer ?
#
loop_
_entity_poly.entity_id
_entity_poly.type
_entity_poly.pdbx_seq_one_letter_code
_entity_poly.pdbx_strand_id
1 'polypeptide(L)'
;MVHSANWTRRMIDRFPGDSKTAAHQRLRCYGYGVPDLHRAINSAENAVSLVFEGALQPFQKKRSEPRTYQMHVHQLPWPADVLQGLGAARVRMRVTLSYFIEPSPGSVGWKVNTRYASHGLRFDVIRPTENLEGFKQRISKDFWENEKRPVNQAKETRNWVIGDQGRTNGCLHSDWWVGSAVDLAACGSIVVYPVTGWWKDRRHLGCYENKARYSMIVSLESDDETVDLYTPISQTVDVQTEIMV
;
A
#
# COMPACT_ATOMS: atom_id res chain seq x y z
N MET A 1 0.09 -13.30 8.04
CA MET A 1 0.09 -13.08 9.51
C MET A 1 -0.15 -11.62 9.90
N VAL A 2 0.70 -10.65 9.52
CA VAL A 2 0.47 -9.24 9.93
C VAL A 2 -0.81 -8.64 9.33
N HIS A 3 -1.19 -9.05 8.12
CA HIS A 3 -2.41 -8.58 7.47
C HIS A 3 -3.70 -8.94 8.22
N SER A 4 -3.72 -10.04 9.00
CA SER A 4 -4.88 -10.41 9.81
C SER A 4 -4.83 -9.87 11.24
N ALA A 5 -3.75 -9.17 11.62
CA ALA A 5 -3.54 -8.74 13.00
C ALA A 5 -4.36 -7.50 13.37
N ASN A 6 -4.97 -7.54 14.56
CA ASN A 6 -5.71 -6.41 15.14
C ASN A 6 -5.19 -6.11 16.55
N TRP A 7 -5.29 -4.85 16.97
CA TRP A 7 -5.08 -4.50 18.37
C TRP A 7 -6.25 -5.00 19.22
N THR A 8 -5.93 -5.71 20.31
CA THR A 8 -6.94 -6.17 21.26
C THR A 8 -7.53 -5.00 22.05
N ARG A 9 -8.70 -5.19 22.67
CA ARG A 9 -9.33 -4.16 23.49
C ARG A 9 -8.39 -3.62 24.57
N ARG A 10 -7.67 -4.50 25.25
CA ARG A 10 -6.67 -4.12 26.28
C ARG A 10 -5.54 -3.25 25.73
N MET A 11 -5.08 -3.51 24.51
CA MET A 11 -4.04 -2.69 23.85
C MET A 11 -4.57 -1.31 23.47
N ILE A 12 -5.84 -1.23 23.03
CA ILE A 12 -6.51 0.02 22.71
C ILE A 12 -6.74 0.83 23.99
N ASP A 13 -7.20 0.21 25.08
CA ASP A 13 -7.45 0.89 26.35
C ASP A 13 -6.17 1.46 26.97
N ARG A 14 -5.00 0.86 26.71
CA ARG A 14 -3.70 1.39 27.18
C ARG A 14 -3.28 2.67 26.45
N PHE A 15 -3.64 2.80 25.17
CA PHE A 15 -3.37 3.98 24.35
C PHE A 15 -4.68 4.41 23.65
N PRO A 16 -5.61 5.04 24.40
CA PRO A 16 -6.97 5.27 23.94
C PRO A 16 -7.07 6.34 22.84
N GLY A 17 -8.17 6.30 22.09
CA GLY A 17 -8.53 7.27 21.06
C GLY A 17 -7.97 6.94 19.67
N ASP A 18 -8.53 7.55 18.63
CA ASP A 18 -8.23 7.21 17.23
C ASP A 18 -7.22 8.17 16.57
N SER A 19 -6.47 8.90 17.39
CA SER A 19 -5.43 9.80 16.88
C SER A 19 -4.25 9.01 16.29
N LYS A 20 -3.58 9.60 15.30
CA LYS A 20 -2.33 9.07 14.74
C LYS A 20 -1.28 8.81 15.81
N THR A 21 -1.19 9.71 16.80
CA THR A 21 -0.26 9.58 17.93
C THR A 21 -0.53 8.31 18.73
N ALA A 22 -1.79 8.05 19.09
CA ALA A 22 -2.17 6.83 19.81
C ALA A 22 -1.91 5.58 18.96
N ALA A 23 -2.25 5.62 17.66
CA ALA A 23 -1.96 4.53 16.72
C ALA A 23 -0.46 4.23 16.62
N HIS A 24 0.41 5.26 16.57
CA HIS A 24 1.86 5.09 16.52
C HIS A 24 2.42 4.56 17.85
N GLN A 25 1.86 4.96 18.99
CA GLN A 25 2.23 4.39 20.29
C GLN A 25 1.89 2.89 20.37
N ARG A 26 0.70 2.48 19.92
CA ARG A 26 0.34 1.06 19.82
C ARG A 26 1.27 0.31 18.87
N LEU A 27 1.60 0.89 17.72
CA LEU A 27 2.52 0.29 16.76
C LEU A 27 3.91 0.06 17.38
N ARG A 28 4.41 1.01 18.19
CA ARG A 28 5.70 0.89 18.88
C ARG A 28 5.69 -0.18 19.98
N CYS A 29 4.60 -0.31 20.73
CA CYS A 29 4.52 -1.24 21.86
C CYS A 29 4.11 -2.66 21.45
N TYR A 30 3.23 -2.79 20.46
CA TYR A 30 2.53 -4.04 20.14
C TYR A 30 2.62 -4.42 18.66
N GLY A 31 3.34 -3.64 17.84
CA GLY A 31 3.29 -3.80 16.38
C GLY A 31 1.85 -3.65 15.87
N TYR A 32 1.46 -4.50 14.94
CA TYR A 32 0.09 -4.53 14.40
C TYR A 32 -0.91 -5.29 15.29
N GLY A 33 -0.51 -5.70 16.50
CA GLY A 33 -1.35 -6.42 17.44
C GLY A 33 -1.27 -7.93 17.27
N VAL A 34 -2.37 -8.62 17.54
CA VAL A 34 -2.44 -10.08 17.57
C VAL A 34 -3.03 -10.58 16.23
N PRO A 35 -2.32 -11.47 15.50
CA PRO A 35 -2.85 -12.13 14.32
C PRO A 35 -4.11 -12.94 14.63
N ASP A 36 -5.12 -12.78 13.81
CA ASP A 36 -6.29 -13.66 13.80
C ASP A 36 -6.04 -14.80 12.79
N LEU A 37 -6.12 -16.05 13.26
CA LEU A 37 -5.88 -17.23 12.43
C LEU A 37 -7.01 -17.45 11.42
N HIS A 38 -8.27 -17.32 11.85
CA HIS A 38 -9.43 -17.55 10.99
C HIS A 38 -9.41 -16.58 9.81
N ARG A 39 -9.13 -15.31 10.08
CA ARG A 39 -8.95 -14.28 9.04
C ARG A 39 -7.70 -14.46 8.18
N ALA A 40 -6.69 -15.18 8.67
CA ALA A 40 -5.46 -15.41 7.92
C ALA A 40 -5.60 -16.53 6.87
N ILE A 41 -6.45 -17.52 7.14
CA ILE A 41 -6.59 -18.73 6.31
C ILE A 41 -7.85 -18.71 5.45
N ASN A 42 -8.88 -17.95 5.83
CA ASN A 42 -10.16 -17.90 5.14
C ASN A 42 -10.36 -16.57 4.43
N SER A 43 -10.88 -16.63 3.20
CA SER A 43 -11.72 -15.55 2.66
C SER A 43 -13.17 -15.93 2.95
N ALA A 44 -13.95 -15.01 3.53
CA ALA A 44 -15.37 -15.19 3.78
C ALA A 44 -16.16 -14.40 2.74
N GLU A 45 -17.48 -14.64 2.63
CA GLU A 45 -18.34 -13.92 1.68
C GLU A 45 -18.23 -12.39 1.84
N ASN A 46 -18.16 -11.93 3.10
CA ASN A 46 -18.00 -10.52 3.45
C ASN A 46 -16.53 -10.05 3.57
N ALA A 47 -15.54 -10.91 3.32
CA ALA A 47 -14.12 -10.62 3.50
C ALA A 47 -13.23 -11.26 2.43
N VAL A 48 -12.72 -10.44 1.52
CA VAL A 48 -11.93 -10.90 0.36
C VAL A 48 -10.51 -10.39 0.48
N SER A 49 -9.53 -11.25 0.20
CA SER A 49 -8.11 -10.88 0.14
C SER A 49 -7.51 -11.17 -1.23
N LEU A 50 -6.95 -10.13 -1.85
CA LEU A 50 -6.16 -10.22 -3.07
C LEU A 50 -4.68 -10.26 -2.73
N VAL A 51 -3.93 -11.16 -3.37
CA VAL A 51 -2.48 -11.30 -3.19
C VAL A 51 -1.79 -11.06 -4.51
N PHE A 52 -0.80 -10.18 -4.51
CA PHE A 52 0.09 -9.95 -5.63
C PHE A 52 1.54 -10.24 -5.22
N GLU A 53 2.26 -11.00 -6.02
CA GLU A 53 3.70 -11.21 -5.87
C GLU A 53 4.41 -10.90 -7.18
N GLY A 54 5.50 -10.16 -7.11
CA GLY A 54 6.24 -9.81 -8.32
C GLY A 54 7.55 -9.11 -8.04
N ALA A 55 8.18 -8.62 -9.11
CA ALA A 55 9.42 -7.87 -9.03
C ALA A 55 9.34 -6.61 -9.89
N LEU A 56 9.91 -5.51 -9.39
CA LEU A 56 10.06 -4.25 -10.13
C LEU A 56 11.52 -3.80 -10.12
N GLN A 57 11.94 -3.07 -11.14
CA GLN A 57 13.25 -2.41 -11.19
C GLN A 57 13.10 -0.96 -10.71
N PRO A 58 13.49 -0.64 -9.46
CA PRO A 58 13.14 0.63 -8.83
C PRO A 58 13.88 1.82 -9.44
N PHE A 59 15.11 1.59 -9.91
CA PHE A 59 15.95 2.62 -10.49
C PHE A 59 16.49 2.18 -11.84
N GLN A 60 16.99 3.13 -12.61
CA GLN A 60 17.74 2.88 -13.83
C GLN A 60 18.71 4.03 -14.04
N LYS A 61 19.86 3.75 -14.63
CA LYS A 61 20.76 4.82 -15.06
C LYS A 61 20.22 5.51 -16.30
N LYS A 62 19.90 6.80 -16.18
CA LYS A 62 19.58 7.67 -17.32
C LYS A 62 20.68 8.70 -17.47
N ARG A 63 21.39 8.69 -18.62
CA ARG A 63 22.63 9.45 -18.84
C ARG A 63 23.71 9.07 -17.80
N SER A 64 23.94 9.93 -16.81
CA SER A 64 25.00 9.77 -15.80
C SER A 64 24.47 9.59 -14.38
N GLU A 65 23.16 9.67 -14.17
CA GLU A 65 22.55 9.62 -12.84
C GLU A 65 21.47 8.55 -12.74
N PRO A 66 21.48 7.72 -11.68
CA PRO A 66 20.35 6.88 -11.37
C PRO A 66 19.09 7.71 -11.10
N ARG A 67 18.01 7.36 -11.78
CA ARG A 67 16.68 7.93 -11.60
C ARG A 67 15.69 6.83 -11.20
N THR A 68 14.56 7.24 -10.62
CA THR A 68 13.42 6.35 -10.42
C THR A 68 12.97 5.81 -11.77
N TYR A 69 12.64 4.52 -11.84
CA TYR A 69 12.29 3.85 -13.09
C TYR A 69 10.91 3.21 -13.05
N GLN A 70 10.76 2.01 -12.52
CA GLN A 70 9.46 1.32 -12.51
C GLN A 70 8.63 1.64 -11.27
N MET A 71 7.33 1.72 -11.49
CA MET A 71 6.28 1.62 -10.49
C MET A 71 5.24 0.65 -11.02
N HIS A 72 4.59 -0.11 -10.14
CA HIS A 72 3.52 -1.03 -10.51
C HIS A 72 2.18 -0.43 -10.12
N VAL A 73 1.31 -0.19 -11.10
CA VAL A 73 -0.08 0.21 -10.87
C VAL A 73 -0.95 -1.02 -11.05
N HIS A 74 -1.66 -1.41 -10.00
CA HIS A 74 -2.59 -2.54 -10.01
C HIS A 74 -4.02 -1.99 -10.05
N GLN A 75 -4.79 -2.44 -11.01
CA GLN A 75 -6.23 -2.25 -11.02
C GLN A 75 -6.84 -3.31 -10.11
N LEU A 76 -7.63 -2.87 -9.15
CA LEU A 76 -8.27 -3.76 -8.21
C LEU A 76 -9.62 -4.17 -8.80
N PRO A 77 -9.94 -5.47 -8.86
CA PRO A 77 -11.21 -5.99 -9.37
C PRO A 77 -12.34 -5.77 -8.36
N TRP A 78 -12.53 -4.54 -7.89
CA TRP A 78 -13.58 -4.20 -6.95
C TRP A 78 -14.96 -4.32 -7.61
N PRO A 79 -15.94 -4.94 -6.94
CA PRO A 79 -17.28 -5.10 -7.48
C PRO A 79 -18.00 -3.76 -7.31
N ALA A 80 -17.72 -2.82 -8.22
CA ALA A 80 -18.16 -1.44 -8.10
C ALA A 80 -19.68 -1.33 -7.95
N ASP A 81 -20.44 -2.14 -8.70
CA ASP A 81 -21.90 -2.15 -8.64
C ASP A 81 -22.42 -2.64 -7.28
N VAL A 82 -21.82 -3.71 -6.72
CA VAL A 82 -22.18 -4.22 -5.39
C VAL A 82 -21.86 -3.19 -4.32
N LEU A 83 -20.64 -2.63 -4.34
CA LEU A 83 -20.22 -1.61 -3.39
C LEU A 83 -21.06 -0.32 -3.47
N GLN A 84 -21.45 0.10 -4.68
CA GLN A 84 -22.35 1.24 -4.86
C GLN A 84 -23.76 0.94 -4.33
N GLY A 85 -24.26 -0.28 -4.53
CA GLY A 85 -25.57 -0.72 -4.01
C GLY A 85 -25.65 -0.69 -2.48
N LEU A 86 -24.52 -0.90 -1.78
CA LEU A 86 -24.44 -0.80 -0.32
C LEU A 86 -24.47 0.65 0.21
N GLY A 87 -24.28 1.64 -0.66
CA GLY A 87 -24.37 3.05 -0.31
C GLY A 87 -23.45 3.47 0.85
N ALA A 88 -24.05 3.89 1.97
CA ALA A 88 -23.35 4.38 3.14
C ALA A 88 -22.86 3.29 4.10
N ALA A 89 -23.00 2.00 3.76
CA ALA A 89 -22.48 0.91 4.56
C ALA A 89 -20.97 1.09 4.80
N ARG A 90 -20.52 0.72 6.01
CA ARG A 90 -19.11 0.86 6.40
C ARG A 90 -18.34 -0.35 5.93
N VAL A 91 -17.32 -0.10 5.12
CA VAL A 91 -16.40 -1.13 4.62
C VAL A 91 -14.98 -0.73 5.00
N ARG A 92 -14.18 -1.74 5.35
CA ARG A 92 -12.77 -1.60 5.67
C ARG A 92 -11.92 -2.06 4.50
N MET A 93 -10.96 -1.24 4.11
CA MET A 93 -9.87 -1.63 3.22
C MET A 93 -8.57 -1.74 4.02
N ARG A 94 -7.85 -2.85 3.88
CA ARG A 94 -6.49 -3.02 4.42
C ARG A 94 -5.51 -3.28 3.29
N VAL A 95 -4.35 -2.68 3.40
CA VAL A 95 -3.21 -2.94 2.51
C VAL A 95 -2.02 -3.37 3.35
N THR A 96 -1.31 -4.41 2.92
CA THR A 96 -0.01 -4.79 3.47
C THR A 96 0.97 -5.02 2.34
N LEU A 97 2.02 -4.19 2.30
CA LEU A 97 3.16 -4.33 1.41
C LEU A 97 4.33 -4.92 2.19
N SER A 98 4.95 -5.96 1.66
CA SER A 98 6.16 -6.58 2.19
C SER A 98 7.21 -6.69 1.10
N TYR A 99 8.45 -6.34 1.43
CA TYR A 99 9.58 -6.47 0.53
C TYR A 99 10.86 -6.71 1.34
N PHE A 100 11.95 -7.08 0.69
CA PHE A 100 13.24 -7.23 1.38
C PHE A 100 14.09 -5.98 1.22
N ILE A 101 14.56 -5.46 2.34
CA ILE A 101 15.55 -4.37 2.35
C ILE A 101 16.94 -5.00 2.39
N GLU A 102 17.71 -4.81 1.32
CA GLU A 102 19.16 -5.03 1.41
C GLU A 102 19.82 -3.97 2.30
N PRO A 103 20.57 -4.38 3.34
CA PRO A 103 21.29 -3.45 4.21
C PRO A 103 22.39 -2.74 3.43
N SER A 104 22.65 -1.47 3.77
CA SER A 104 23.70 -0.71 3.10
C SER A 104 25.08 -1.33 3.38
N PRO A 105 25.86 -1.71 2.34
CA PRO A 105 27.17 -2.30 2.54
C PRO A 105 28.20 -1.21 2.87
N GLY A 106 28.63 -1.09 4.12
CA GLY A 106 29.73 -0.20 4.52
C GLY A 106 29.60 0.36 5.95
N SER A 107 30.72 0.75 6.55
CA SER A 107 30.78 1.34 7.88
C SER A 107 30.16 2.74 7.91
N VAL A 108 29.55 3.09 9.05
CA VAL A 108 28.96 4.40 9.30
C VAL A 108 30.07 5.46 9.25
N GLY A 109 30.16 6.22 8.16
CA GLY A 109 31.06 7.36 8.03
C GLY A 109 30.43 8.65 8.55
N TRP A 110 31.24 9.52 9.14
CA TRP A 110 30.82 10.80 9.76
C TRP A 110 30.13 11.82 8.83
N LYS A 111 30.22 11.64 7.50
CA LYS A 111 29.77 12.65 6.50
C LYS A 111 28.49 12.32 5.74
N VAL A 112 27.94 11.11 5.85
CA VAL A 112 26.76 10.70 5.06
C VAL A 112 25.71 10.14 6.00
N ASN A 113 24.52 10.75 6.02
CA ASN A 113 23.34 10.17 6.66
C ASN A 113 23.06 8.83 5.97
N THR A 114 23.52 7.73 6.56
CA THR A 114 23.51 6.42 5.92
C THR A 114 22.08 5.92 5.83
N ARG A 115 21.52 5.95 4.63
CA ARG A 115 20.23 5.31 4.37
C ARG A 115 20.44 3.81 4.40
N TYR A 116 19.93 3.16 5.45
CA TYR A 116 19.92 1.71 5.56
C TYR A 116 19.19 1.05 4.37
N ALA A 117 18.07 1.64 3.94
CA ALA A 117 17.22 1.06 2.90
C ALA A 117 17.83 1.16 1.50
N SER A 118 17.82 0.04 0.77
CA SER A 118 18.29 -0.10 -0.62
C SER A 118 17.45 0.68 -1.62
N HIS A 119 16.16 0.37 -1.71
CA HIS A 119 15.28 0.93 -2.75
C HIS A 119 13.91 1.40 -2.23
N GLY A 120 13.64 1.23 -0.93
CA GLY A 120 12.47 1.71 -0.20
C GLY A 120 11.15 1.69 -0.99
N LEU A 121 10.35 0.64 -0.91
CA LEU A 121 9.04 0.64 -1.57
C LEU A 121 7.98 1.32 -0.71
N ARG A 122 7.01 1.97 -1.36
CA ARG A 122 5.81 2.52 -0.74
C ARG A 122 4.60 2.14 -1.56
N PHE A 123 3.42 2.22 -0.96
CA PHE A 123 2.16 2.12 -1.66
C PHE A 123 1.27 3.34 -1.42
N ASP A 124 0.40 3.58 -2.39
CA ASP A 124 -0.66 4.59 -2.33
C ASP A 124 -1.88 4.11 -3.13
N VAL A 125 -3.06 4.55 -2.75
CA VAL A 125 -4.33 4.15 -3.36
C VAL A 125 -4.97 5.39 -3.96
N ILE A 126 -5.54 5.26 -5.16
CA ILE A 126 -6.33 6.33 -5.79
C ILE A 126 -7.39 6.85 -4.82
N ARG A 127 -7.53 8.16 -4.69
CA ARG A 127 -8.52 8.77 -3.78
C ARG A 127 -9.93 8.68 -4.38
N PRO A 128 -11.00 8.66 -3.56
CA PRO A 128 -12.37 8.58 -4.07
C PRO A 128 -12.74 9.71 -5.05
N THR A 129 -12.17 10.90 -4.85
CA THR A 129 -12.40 12.09 -5.66
C THR A 129 -11.31 12.35 -6.69
N GLU A 130 -10.44 11.36 -6.94
CA GLU A 130 -9.29 11.47 -7.83
C GLU A 130 -9.47 10.56 -9.04
N ASN A 131 -9.13 11.07 -10.23
CA ASN A 131 -9.07 10.25 -11.44
C ASN A 131 -7.67 9.63 -11.62
N LEU A 132 -7.54 8.66 -12.53
CA LEU A 132 -6.30 7.92 -12.73
C LEU A 132 -5.11 8.82 -13.14
N GLU A 133 -5.37 9.88 -13.90
CA GLU A 133 -4.35 10.84 -14.33
C GLU A 133 -3.83 11.67 -13.15
N GLY A 134 -4.74 12.28 -12.38
CA GLY A 134 -4.42 13.03 -11.17
C GLY A 134 -3.67 12.16 -10.15
N PHE A 135 -4.04 10.88 -10.06
CA PHE A 135 -3.32 9.90 -9.25
C PHE A 135 -1.87 9.72 -9.70
N LYS A 136 -1.63 9.48 -11.00
CA LYS A 136 -0.27 9.35 -11.54
C LYS A 136 0.56 10.63 -11.31
N GLN A 137 -0.04 11.80 -11.54
CA GLN A 137 0.58 13.10 -11.27
C GLN A 137 0.91 13.31 -9.79
N ARG A 138 0.08 12.81 -8.88
CA ARG A 138 0.36 12.89 -7.43
C ARG A 138 1.56 12.04 -7.03
N ILE A 139 1.76 10.90 -7.68
CA ILE A 139 2.79 9.91 -7.33
C ILE A 139 4.14 10.23 -7.96
N SER A 140 4.17 10.58 -9.25
CA SER A 140 5.42 10.90 -9.95
C SER A 140 5.36 12.25 -10.66
N LYS A 141 6.49 12.95 -10.59
CA LYS A 141 6.73 14.21 -11.31
C LYS A 141 6.81 14.00 -12.82
N ASP A 142 7.07 12.77 -13.29
CA ASP A 142 7.18 12.47 -14.71
C ASP A 142 5.85 12.68 -15.45
N PHE A 143 4.73 12.74 -14.73
CA PHE A 143 3.41 13.04 -15.27
C PHE A 143 3.04 14.53 -15.16
N TRP A 144 3.93 15.39 -14.63
CA TRP A 144 3.65 16.82 -14.52
C TRP A 144 3.83 17.52 -15.86
N GLU A 145 2.78 18.19 -16.32
CA GLU A 145 2.90 19.10 -17.45
C GLU A 145 3.80 20.29 -17.09
N ASN A 146 4.72 20.63 -18.00
CA ASN A 146 5.63 21.78 -17.85
C ASN A 146 6.47 21.75 -16.56
N GLU A 147 6.74 20.57 -16.00
CA GLU A 147 7.50 20.37 -14.75
C GLU A 147 6.89 21.07 -13.51
N LYS A 148 5.63 21.51 -13.59
CA LYS A 148 4.93 22.19 -12.48
C LYS A 148 3.99 21.23 -11.78
N ARG A 149 4.03 21.24 -10.45
CA ARG A 149 3.10 20.46 -9.62
C ARG A 149 1.66 20.95 -9.88
N PRO A 150 0.69 20.04 -10.14
CA PRO A 150 -0.71 20.43 -10.25
C PRO A 150 -1.20 21.13 -8.99
N VAL A 151 -1.93 22.23 -9.17
CA VAL A 151 -2.45 23.06 -8.06
C VAL A 151 -3.65 22.39 -7.38
N ASN A 152 -4.51 21.72 -8.17
CA ASN A 152 -5.76 21.13 -7.71
C ASN A 152 -5.65 19.61 -7.54
N GLN A 153 -4.78 19.16 -6.62
CA GLN A 153 -4.75 17.75 -6.25
C GLN A 153 -5.94 17.41 -5.36
N ALA A 154 -6.63 16.29 -5.65
CA ALA A 154 -7.69 15.76 -4.81
C ALA A 154 -7.19 15.66 -3.35
N LYS A 155 -8.00 16.01 -2.36
CA LYS A 155 -7.59 15.92 -0.95
C LYS A 155 -7.73 14.49 -0.45
N GLU A 156 -6.88 14.10 0.50
CA GLU A 156 -7.05 12.83 1.19
C GLU A 156 -8.23 12.95 2.17
N THR A 157 -9.34 12.29 1.85
CA THR A 157 -10.53 12.24 2.69
C THR A 157 -10.57 10.99 3.58
N ARG A 158 -9.77 9.97 3.24
CA ARG A 158 -9.78 8.70 3.97
C ARG A 158 -8.95 8.82 5.24
N ASN A 159 -9.54 8.39 6.35
CA ASN A 159 -8.84 8.34 7.63
C ASN A 159 -8.11 6.99 7.77
N TRP A 160 -6.96 6.87 7.13
CA TRP A 160 -6.02 5.77 7.40
C TRP A 160 -5.72 5.72 8.90
N VAL A 161 -5.50 4.55 9.49
CA VAL A 161 -5.25 4.45 10.94
C VAL A 161 -3.81 4.81 11.27
N ILE A 162 -2.84 4.25 10.54
CA ILE A 162 -1.41 4.51 10.76
C ILE A 162 -0.95 5.74 9.98
N GLY A 163 -1.36 5.87 8.72
CA GLY A 163 -0.96 6.93 7.79
C GLY A 163 0.47 6.78 7.25
N ASP A 164 0.75 7.55 6.20
CA ASP A 164 1.97 7.44 5.38
C ASP A 164 3.27 7.49 6.20
N GLN A 165 3.35 8.36 7.20
CA GLN A 165 4.55 8.51 8.03
C GLN A 165 4.74 7.35 9.01
N GLY A 166 3.65 6.79 9.54
CA GLY A 166 3.71 5.69 10.50
C GLY A 166 3.99 4.33 9.85
N ARG A 167 3.42 4.10 8.65
CA ARG A 167 3.44 2.79 7.99
C ARG A 167 4.73 2.50 7.21
N THR A 168 5.55 3.52 6.96
CA THR A 168 6.74 3.42 6.09
C THR A 168 8.03 3.03 6.83
N ASN A 169 7.92 2.53 8.06
CA ASN A 169 9.06 2.07 8.85
C ASN A 169 9.41 0.62 8.51
N GLY A 170 10.68 0.38 8.17
CA GLY A 170 11.19 -0.96 7.85
C GLY A 170 10.67 -1.48 6.51
N CYS A 171 10.54 -2.81 6.41
CA CYS A 171 10.29 -3.53 5.16
C CYS A 171 8.86 -4.12 5.04
N LEU A 172 8.00 -3.84 6.03
CA LEU A 172 6.63 -4.31 6.10
C LEU A 172 5.72 -3.13 6.44
N HIS A 173 4.91 -2.71 5.47
CA HIS A 173 4.03 -1.55 5.57
C HIS A 173 2.59 -2.04 5.56
N SER A 174 1.88 -1.91 6.67
CA SER A 174 0.45 -2.23 6.74
C SER A 174 -0.33 -1.03 7.23
N ASP A 175 -1.50 -0.80 6.64
CA ASP A 175 -2.41 0.25 7.05
C ASP A 175 -3.83 -0.10 6.60
N TRP A 176 -4.81 0.50 7.27
CA TRP A 176 -6.22 0.31 6.93
C TRP A 176 -6.99 1.60 7.16
N TRP A 177 -8.11 1.73 6.48
CA TRP A 177 -9.09 2.77 6.70
C TRP A 177 -10.49 2.17 6.61
N VAL A 178 -11.46 2.87 7.21
CA VAL A 178 -12.87 2.52 7.16
C VAL A 178 -13.61 3.71 6.58
N GLY A 179 -14.50 3.47 5.62
CA GLY A 179 -15.37 4.51 5.07
C GLY A 179 -16.56 3.91 4.34
N SER A 180 -17.22 4.71 3.51
CA SER A 180 -18.41 4.27 2.79
C SER A 180 -18.05 3.26 1.69
N ALA A 181 -18.96 2.33 1.40
CA ALA A 181 -18.81 1.40 0.28
C ALA A 181 -18.68 2.15 -1.06
N VAL A 182 -19.37 3.28 -1.22
CA VAL A 182 -19.26 4.16 -2.40
C VAL A 182 -17.85 4.75 -2.55
N ASP A 183 -17.25 5.27 -1.47
CA ASP A 183 -15.88 5.79 -1.52
C ASP A 183 -14.88 4.69 -1.90
N LEU A 184 -15.13 3.48 -1.41
CA LEU A 184 -14.29 2.32 -1.68
C LEU A 184 -14.41 1.85 -3.14
N ALA A 185 -15.61 1.86 -3.71
CA ALA A 185 -15.85 1.56 -5.12
C ALA A 185 -15.02 2.48 -6.04
N ALA A 186 -14.84 3.74 -5.65
CA ALA A 186 -14.00 4.69 -6.37
C ALA A 186 -12.49 4.47 -6.17
N CYS A 187 -12.07 3.69 -5.16
CA CYS A 187 -10.67 3.37 -4.85
C CYS A 187 -10.14 2.14 -5.63
N GLY A 188 -10.37 2.10 -6.95
CA GLY A 188 -10.09 0.93 -7.81
C GLY A 188 -8.64 0.75 -8.26
N SER A 189 -7.68 1.51 -7.74
CA SER A 189 -6.27 1.39 -8.16
C SER A 189 -5.30 1.63 -7.02
N ILE A 190 -4.26 0.80 -6.96
CA ILE A 190 -3.17 0.91 -6.01
C ILE A 190 -1.84 0.93 -6.75
N VAL A 191 -0.90 1.76 -6.31
CA VAL A 191 0.45 1.82 -6.87
C VAL A 191 1.47 1.36 -5.84
N VAL A 192 2.46 0.59 -6.29
CA VAL A 192 3.70 0.31 -5.55
C VAL A 192 4.84 1.02 -6.28
N TYR A 193 5.56 1.88 -5.57
CA TYR A 193 6.60 2.72 -6.15
C TYR A 193 7.81 2.84 -5.23
N PRO A 194 9.02 2.97 -5.79
CA PRO A 194 10.23 3.14 -5.01
C PRO A 194 10.41 4.59 -4.57
N VAL A 195 11.06 4.76 -3.42
CA VAL A 195 11.63 6.02 -2.97
C VAL A 195 13.15 5.89 -2.87
N THR A 196 13.85 7.01 -2.73
CA THR A 196 15.32 7.02 -2.73
C THR A 196 15.91 6.13 -1.64
N GLY A 197 16.90 5.31 -2.02
CA GLY A 197 17.72 4.49 -1.13
C GLY A 197 19.15 4.30 -1.67
N TRP A 198 19.98 3.52 -0.97
CA TRP A 198 21.41 3.43 -1.28
C TRP A 198 21.71 2.79 -2.66
N TRP A 199 20.81 1.99 -3.23
CA TRP A 199 20.95 1.50 -4.61
C TRP A 199 21.04 2.66 -5.62
N LYS A 200 20.31 3.75 -5.37
CA LYS A 200 20.33 4.98 -6.19
C LYS A 200 21.50 5.89 -5.83
N ASP A 201 21.78 6.06 -4.54
CA ASP A 201 22.76 7.03 -4.05
C ASP A 201 24.22 6.56 -4.27
N ARG A 202 24.50 5.26 -4.09
CA ARG A 202 25.85 4.68 -4.20
C ARG A 202 26.10 4.11 -5.59
N ARG A 203 26.19 5.02 -6.58
CA ARG A 203 26.36 4.70 -8.01
C ARG A 203 27.53 3.75 -8.30
N HIS A 204 28.61 3.81 -7.52
CA HIS A 204 29.79 2.97 -7.71
C HIS A 204 29.53 1.47 -7.46
N LEU A 205 28.43 1.11 -6.76
CA LEU A 205 28.07 -0.28 -6.48
C LEU A 205 27.25 -0.94 -7.61
N GLY A 206 26.76 -0.16 -8.59
CA GLY A 206 26.01 -0.70 -9.72
C GLY A 206 24.61 -1.26 -9.41
N CYS A 207 24.16 -1.23 -8.14
CA CYS A 207 22.88 -1.83 -7.73
C CYS A 207 21.62 -1.11 -8.23
N TYR A 208 21.74 0.02 -8.92
CA TYR A 208 20.59 0.73 -9.50
C TYR A 208 19.93 -0.03 -10.66
N GLU A 209 20.55 -1.06 -11.23
CA GLU A 209 19.92 -1.94 -12.23
C GLU A 209 19.26 -3.18 -11.62
N ASN A 210 19.33 -3.36 -10.29
CA ASN A 210 18.78 -4.53 -9.61
C ASN A 210 17.24 -4.52 -9.62
N LYS A 211 16.64 -5.72 -9.65
CA LYS A 211 15.20 -5.90 -9.44
C LYS A 211 14.90 -6.19 -7.97
N ALA A 212 13.86 -5.59 -7.44
CA ALA A 212 13.35 -5.80 -6.09
C ALA A 212 12.06 -6.62 -6.13
N ARG A 213 12.02 -7.73 -5.39
CA ARG A 213 10.80 -8.53 -5.19
C ARG A 213 9.96 -7.93 -4.07
N TYR A 214 8.64 -7.97 -4.24
CA TYR A 214 7.69 -7.59 -3.21
C TYR A 214 6.43 -8.44 -3.28
N SER A 215 5.72 -8.49 -2.17
CA SER A 215 4.39 -9.07 -2.04
C SER A 215 3.44 -8.00 -1.49
N MET A 216 2.22 -7.97 -1.97
CA MET A 216 1.18 -7.05 -1.55
C MET A 216 -0.12 -7.81 -1.33
N ILE A 217 -0.73 -7.57 -0.18
CA ILE A 217 -2.06 -8.10 0.16
C ILE A 217 -3.01 -6.91 0.30
N VAL A 218 -4.15 -6.97 -0.36
CA VAL A 218 -5.22 -5.99 -0.24
C VAL A 218 -6.50 -6.73 0.13
N SER A 219 -7.14 -6.33 1.23
CA SER A 219 -8.41 -6.93 1.65
C SER A 219 -9.52 -5.90 1.77
N LEU A 220 -10.74 -6.37 1.49
CA LEU A 220 -12.00 -5.70 1.78
C LEU A 220 -12.76 -6.49 2.83
N GLU A 221 -13.40 -5.78 3.76
CA GLU A 221 -14.20 -6.40 4.81
C GLU A 221 -15.40 -5.52 5.13
N SER A 222 -16.59 -6.11 5.12
CA SER A 222 -17.84 -5.48 5.56
C SER A 222 -18.20 -5.95 6.96
N ASP A 223 -18.69 -5.03 7.81
CA ASP A 223 -19.25 -5.39 9.12
C ASP A 223 -20.59 -6.14 8.96
N ASP A 224 -21.23 -6.04 7.80
CA ASP A 224 -22.45 -6.77 7.44
C ASP A 224 -22.10 -8.11 6.77
N GLU A 225 -22.42 -9.21 7.46
CA GLU A 225 -22.17 -10.59 7.03
C GLU A 225 -23.07 -11.02 5.86
N THR A 226 -24.14 -10.28 5.55
CA THR A 226 -25.05 -10.61 4.43
C THR A 226 -24.53 -10.11 3.07
N VAL A 227 -23.45 -9.34 3.07
CA VAL A 227 -22.86 -8.77 1.87
C VAL A 227 -21.89 -9.77 1.23
N ASP A 228 -22.21 -10.21 0.02
CA ASP A 228 -21.29 -11.00 -0.81
C ASP A 228 -20.34 -10.10 -1.61
N LEU A 229 -19.10 -9.97 -1.12
CA LEU A 229 -18.00 -9.34 -1.83
C LEU A 229 -17.17 -10.37 -2.61
N TYR A 230 -17.22 -11.65 -2.23
CA TYR A 230 -16.32 -12.69 -2.75
C TYR A 230 -16.66 -13.11 -4.17
N THR A 231 -17.91 -13.51 -4.42
CA THR A 231 -18.34 -14.03 -5.73
C THR A 231 -18.01 -13.10 -6.90
N PRO A 232 -18.38 -11.80 -6.88
CA PRO A 232 -18.12 -10.92 -8.01
C PRO A 232 -16.62 -10.64 -8.22
N ILE A 233 -15.83 -10.61 -7.14
CA ILE A 233 -14.37 -10.43 -7.23
C ILE A 233 -13.71 -11.68 -7.83
N SER A 234 -14.08 -12.87 -7.35
CA SER A 234 -13.50 -14.14 -7.84
C SER A 234 -13.73 -14.30 -9.34
N GLN A 235 -14.96 -14.06 -9.81
CA GLN A 235 -15.30 -14.12 -11.24
C GLN A 235 -14.44 -13.18 -12.08
N THR A 236 -14.16 -11.97 -11.58
CA THR A 236 -13.32 -11.00 -12.30
C THR A 236 -11.86 -11.43 -12.34
N VAL A 237 -11.35 -12.00 -11.24
CA VAL A 237 -9.96 -12.47 -11.14
C VAL A 237 -9.72 -13.70 -12.02
N ASP A 238 -10.63 -14.67 -12.03
CA ASP A 238 -10.52 -15.89 -12.84
C ASP A 238 -10.47 -15.56 -14.34
N VAL A 239 -11.26 -14.59 -14.78
CA VAL A 239 -11.20 -14.10 -16.18
C VAL A 239 -9.84 -13.45 -16.49
N GLN A 240 -9.19 -12.79 -15.53
CA GLN A 240 -7.88 -12.16 -15.73
C GLN A 240 -6.72 -13.17 -15.76
N THR A 241 -6.84 -14.29 -15.04
CA THR A 241 -5.80 -15.33 -14.99
C THR A 241 -5.83 -16.28 -16.20
N GLU A 242 -6.98 -16.43 -16.87
CA GLU A 242 -7.13 -17.27 -18.08
C GLU A 242 -6.46 -16.70 -19.36
N ILE A 243 -6.00 -15.44 -19.37
CA ILE A 243 -5.44 -14.79 -20.58
C ILE A 243 -3.95 -15.17 -20.83
N MET A 244 -3.43 -16.25 -20.25
CA MET A 244 -2.08 -16.74 -20.60
C MET A 244 -2.13 -17.78 -21.72
N VAL A 245 -2.11 -17.31 -22.98
CA VAL A 245 -1.76 -18.10 -24.18
C VAL A 245 -0.44 -17.58 -24.76
#